data_AF-A0A0X8B1X5-F1
#
_entry.id   AF-A0A0X8B1X5-F1
#
_cell.length_a   1.000
_cell.length_b   1.000
_cell.length_c   1.000
_cell.angle_alpha   90.00
_cell.angle_beta   90.00
_cell.angle_gamma   90.00
#
_symmetry.space_group_name_H-M   'P 1'
#
loop_
_entity.id
_entity.type
_entity.pdbx_description
1 polymer ?
#
loop_
_entity_poly.entity_id
_entity_poly.type
_entity_poly.pdbx_seq_one_letter_code
_entity_poly.pdbx_strand_id
1 'polypeptide(L)'
;MKYTIFYAFMAMLAIQTKICSIEAAFDEEKMKEINEECLTEFGFGEQDLMQFISNKKEAEIASKFKCYIHCLFDRMDILNEHGKVCVKKLSTLMSNSEEANELQFVHECKAMHDMEEDACEYTAKFMMCMFAKRGENLFKEEK
;
A
#
# COMPACT_ATOMS: atom_id res chain seq x y z
N MET A 1 29.08 -22.10 -29.22
CA MET A 1 29.58 -21.10 -28.26
C MET A 1 28.80 -19.78 -28.27
N LYS A 2 28.43 -19.19 -29.42
CA LYS A 2 27.66 -17.93 -29.45
C LYS A 2 26.25 -18.05 -28.87
N TYR A 3 25.55 -19.15 -29.15
CA TYR A 3 24.21 -19.41 -28.62
C TYR A 3 24.20 -19.75 -27.12
N THR A 4 25.25 -20.40 -26.61
CA THR A 4 25.38 -20.77 -25.19
C THR A 4 25.48 -19.54 -24.28
N ILE A 5 26.16 -18.48 -24.74
CA ILE A 5 26.24 -17.18 -24.05
C ILE A 5 24.90 -16.43 -24.15
N PHE A 6 24.21 -16.54 -25.29
CA PHE A 6 22.86 -15.97 -25.48
C PHE A 6 21.81 -16.62 -24.56
N TYR A 7 21.84 -17.95 -24.41
CA TYR A 7 20.96 -18.67 -23.49
C TYR A 7 21.27 -18.37 -22.01
N ALA A 8 22.54 -18.14 -21.65
CA ALA A 8 22.92 -17.69 -20.31
C ALA A 8 22.42 -16.26 -20.00
N PHE A 9 22.41 -15.36 -21.00
CA PHE A 9 21.84 -14.01 -20.87
C PHE A 9 20.31 -14.04 -20.74
N MET A 10 19.62 -14.87 -21.53
CA MET A 10 18.17 -15.03 -21.45
C MET A 10 17.72 -15.73 -20.15
N ALA A 11 18.53 -16.63 -19.59
CA ALA A 11 18.29 -17.24 -18.28
C ALA A 11 18.54 -16.27 -17.11
N MET A 12 19.43 -15.29 -17.26
CA MET A 12 19.63 -14.22 -16.26
C MET A 12 18.57 -13.11 -16.32
N LEU A 13 17.73 -13.05 -17.36
CA LEU A 13 16.53 -12.20 -17.40
C LEU A 13 15.31 -12.86 -16.73
N ALA A 14 15.46 -14.05 -16.16
CA ALA A 14 14.53 -14.64 -15.22
C ALA A 14 14.85 -14.23 -13.76
N ILE A 15 15.47 -13.05 -13.57
CA ILE A 15 15.39 -12.36 -12.28
C ILE A 15 13.90 -12.15 -12.05
N GLN A 16 13.41 -12.70 -10.94
CA GLN A 16 12.03 -12.67 -10.50
C GLN A 16 11.62 -11.21 -10.23
N THR A 17 11.40 -10.46 -11.30
CA THR A 17 10.74 -9.17 -11.22
C THR A 17 9.34 -9.48 -10.73
N LYS A 18 8.96 -8.91 -9.57
CA LYS A 18 7.58 -8.89 -9.10
C LYS A 18 6.87 -7.89 -10.03
N ILE A 19 6.67 -8.31 -11.28
CA ILE A 19 5.93 -7.55 -12.28
C ILE A 19 4.56 -7.33 -11.67
N CYS A 20 3.99 -6.15 -11.94
CA CYS A 20 2.63 -5.75 -11.60
C CYS A 20 1.62 -6.61 -12.40
N SER A 21 1.65 -7.92 -12.15
CA SER A 21 0.78 -8.98 -12.67
C SER A 21 -0.45 -9.09 -11.78
N ILE A 22 -1.57 -9.50 -12.36
CA ILE A 22 -2.89 -9.37 -11.74
C ILE A 22 -3.23 -10.69 -11.03
N GLU A 23 -3.08 -10.71 -9.70
CA GLU A 23 -3.58 -11.80 -8.83
C GLU A 23 -4.38 -11.25 -7.62
N ALA A 24 -4.60 -9.93 -7.55
CA ALA A 24 -5.27 -9.31 -6.40
C ALA A 24 -6.79 -9.57 -6.46
N ALA A 25 -7.30 -10.35 -5.51
CA ALA A 25 -8.73 -10.53 -5.23
C ALA A 25 -9.03 -10.04 -3.80
N PHE A 26 -10.16 -9.36 -3.62
CA PHE A 26 -10.60 -8.90 -2.30
C PHE A 26 -11.30 -10.05 -1.56
N ASP A 27 -10.79 -10.38 -0.37
CA ASP A 27 -11.32 -11.42 0.53
C ASP A 27 -11.35 -10.84 1.96
N GLU A 28 -12.54 -10.74 2.55
CA GLU A 28 -12.74 -10.11 3.86
C GLU A 28 -12.08 -10.89 5.01
N GLU A 29 -12.06 -12.23 4.95
CA GLU A 29 -11.43 -13.08 5.98
C GLU A 29 -9.92 -12.90 5.92
N LYS A 30 -9.36 -12.93 4.72
CA LYS A 30 -7.94 -12.66 4.49
C LYS A 30 -7.55 -11.25 4.93
N MET A 31 -8.41 -10.25 4.73
CA MET A 31 -8.14 -8.89 5.20
C MET A 31 -8.07 -8.79 6.73
N LYS A 32 -8.86 -9.58 7.46
CA LYS A 32 -8.80 -9.65 8.93
C LYS A 32 -7.50 -10.29 9.38
N GLU A 33 -7.09 -11.40 8.77
CA GLU A 33 -5.81 -12.05 9.04
C GLU A 33 -4.63 -11.10 8.81
N ILE A 34 -4.59 -10.44 7.66
CA ILE A 34 -3.57 -9.43 7.32
C ILE A 34 -3.53 -8.31 8.37
N ASN A 35 -4.70 -7.82 8.80
CA ASN A 35 -4.81 -6.78 9.81
C ASN A 35 -4.21 -7.22 11.15
N GLU A 36 -4.55 -8.42 11.62
CA GLU A 36 -4.02 -8.99 12.86
C GLU A 36 -2.51 -9.23 12.81
N GLU A 37 -2.00 -9.74 11.68
CA GLU A 37 -0.57 -9.92 11.45
C GLU A 37 0.18 -8.59 11.53
N CYS A 38 -0.28 -7.57 10.80
CA CYS A 38 0.37 -6.26 10.77
C CYS A 38 0.27 -5.53 12.13
N LEU A 39 -0.82 -5.67 12.87
CA LEU A 39 -0.91 -5.13 14.24
C LEU A 39 0.10 -5.79 15.17
N THR A 40 0.23 -7.12 15.09
CA THR A 40 1.17 -7.91 15.89
C THR A 40 2.62 -7.54 15.58
N GLU A 41 2.97 -7.36 14.30
CA GLU A 41 4.33 -7.03 13.85
C GLU A 41 4.83 -5.70 14.43
N PHE A 42 3.96 -4.69 14.51
CA PHE A 42 4.32 -3.36 15.03
C PHE A 42 3.99 -3.17 16.52
N GLY A 43 3.49 -4.21 17.20
CA GLY A 43 3.14 -4.17 18.60
C GLY A 43 2.05 -3.15 18.93
N PHE A 44 1.14 -2.90 17.99
CA PHE A 44 -0.04 -2.08 18.24
C PHE A 44 -1.15 -2.95 18.83
N GLY A 45 -1.64 -2.60 20.02
CA GLY A 45 -2.96 -3.03 20.44
C GLY A 45 -4.03 -2.32 19.59
N GLU A 46 -5.19 -2.94 19.41
CA GLU A 46 -6.35 -2.30 18.77
C GLU A 46 -6.72 -0.97 19.46
N GLN A 47 -6.45 -0.86 20.77
CA GLN A 47 -6.59 0.37 21.55
C GLN A 47 -5.60 1.47 21.18
N ASP A 48 -4.37 1.13 20.78
CA ASP A 48 -3.36 2.12 20.36
C ASP A 48 -3.73 2.72 19.00
N LEU A 49 -4.31 1.90 18.12
CA LEU A 49 -4.89 2.34 16.85
C LEU A 49 -6.05 3.31 17.07
N MET A 50 -6.97 2.96 17.99
CA MET A 50 -8.08 3.84 18.38
C MET A 50 -7.59 5.14 19.04
N GLN A 51 -6.52 5.11 19.85
CA GLN A 51 -5.93 6.32 20.43
C GLN A 51 -5.28 7.23 19.38
N PHE A 52 -4.60 6.63 18.39
CA PHE A 52 -4.04 7.39 17.27
C PHE A 52 -5.12 8.11 16.45
N ILE A 53 -6.23 7.41 16.17
CA ILE A 53 -7.37 7.97 15.44
C ILE A 53 -8.07 9.06 16.26
N SER A 54 -8.16 8.90 17.59
CA SER A 54 -9.01 9.74 18.43
C SER A 54 -8.39 11.06 18.90
N ASN A 55 -7.10 11.18 19.22
CA ASN A 55 -6.42 12.49 19.40
C ASN A 55 -4.94 12.37 19.84
N LYS A 56 -4.03 12.84 18.96
CA LYS A 56 -2.67 13.42 19.20
C LYS A 56 -1.44 12.51 19.39
N LYS A 57 -0.64 12.50 18.29
CA LYS A 57 0.75 12.99 18.20
C LYS A 57 1.77 12.51 19.26
N GLU A 58 1.91 11.22 19.46
CA GLU A 58 3.26 10.70 19.70
C GLU A 58 3.93 10.47 18.36
N ALA A 59 5.09 11.10 18.15
CA ALA A 59 5.86 10.93 16.91
C ALA A 59 6.21 9.46 16.67
N GLU A 60 6.39 8.68 17.74
CA GLU A 60 6.63 7.25 17.68
C GLU A 60 5.39 6.47 17.21
N ILE A 61 4.20 6.75 17.77
CA ILE A 61 2.93 6.15 17.32
C ILE A 61 2.67 6.53 15.86
N ALA A 62 2.93 7.78 15.47
CA ALA A 62 2.81 8.21 14.08
C ALA A 62 3.79 7.47 13.15
N SER A 63 5.02 7.20 13.60
CA SER A 63 6.00 6.44 12.81
C SER A 63 5.59 4.98 12.64
N LYS A 64 5.18 4.31 13.72
CA LYS A 64 4.72 2.92 13.67
C LYS A 64 3.47 2.79 12.81
N PHE A 65 2.53 3.74 12.90
CA PHE A 65 1.29 3.72 12.13
C PHE A 65 1.52 3.80 10.62
N LYS A 66 2.53 4.58 10.19
CA LYS A 66 2.93 4.64 8.76
C LYS A 66 3.42 3.27 8.26
N CYS A 67 4.21 2.57 9.07
CA CYS A 67 4.71 1.24 8.71
C CYS A 67 3.62 0.15 8.81
N TYR A 68 2.67 0.31 9.71
CA TYR A 68 1.46 -0.51 9.72
C TYR A 68 0.69 -0.39 8.39
N ILE A 69 0.48 0.84 7.87
CA ILE A 69 -0.13 1.05 6.54
C ILE A 69 0.69 0.35 5.44
N HIS A 70 2.01 0.44 5.51
CA HIS A 70 2.88 -0.22 4.55
C HIS A 70 2.70 -1.74 4.57
N CYS A 71 2.66 -2.35 5.76
CA CYS A 71 2.45 -3.78 5.93
C CYS A 71 1.14 -4.24 5.30
N LEU A 72 0.04 -3.50 5.52
CA LEU A 72 -1.24 -3.79 4.86
C LEU A 72 -1.08 -3.81 3.33
N PHE A 73 -0.41 -2.81 2.77
CA PHE A 73 -0.25 -2.68 1.33
C PHE A 73 0.62 -3.80 0.74
N ASP A 74 1.67 -4.21 1.45
CA ASP A 74 2.54 -5.31 1.04
C ASP A 74 1.81 -6.67 1.11
N ARG A 75 1.10 -6.94 2.21
CA ARG A 75 0.36 -8.20 2.41
C ARG A 75 -0.86 -8.34 1.51
N MET A 76 -1.49 -7.23 1.14
CA MET A 76 -2.51 -7.17 0.08
C MET A 76 -1.91 -7.34 -1.33
N ASP A 77 -0.59 -7.42 -1.43
CA ASP A 77 0.19 -7.54 -2.66
C ASP A 77 -0.05 -6.39 -3.66
N ILE A 78 -0.47 -5.21 -3.19
CA ILE A 78 -0.74 -4.05 -4.06
C ILE A 78 0.49 -3.18 -4.31
N LEU A 79 1.65 -3.56 -3.76
CA LEU A 79 2.93 -2.93 -4.05
C LEU A 79 3.65 -3.66 -5.20
N ASN A 80 4.46 -2.91 -5.93
CA ASN A 80 5.43 -3.44 -6.89
C ASN A 80 6.75 -3.79 -6.18
N GLU A 81 7.70 -4.34 -6.93
CA GLU A 81 9.04 -4.69 -6.45
C GLU A 81 9.86 -3.53 -5.85
N HIS A 82 9.47 -2.28 -6.12
CA HIS A 82 10.10 -1.09 -5.56
C HIS A 82 9.37 -0.57 -4.31
N GLY A 83 8.43 -1.35 -3.75
CA GLY A 83 7.60 -0.92 -2.62
C GLY A 83 6.62 0.21 -2.97
N LYS A 84 6.35 0.44 -4.27
CA LYS A 84 5.43 1.47 -4.75
C LYS A 84 4.10 0.88 -5.17
N VAL A 85 3.02 1.64 -5.07
CA VAL A 85 1.68 1.18 -5.47
C VAL A 85 1.70 0.71 -6.93
N CYS A 86 1.28 -0.52 -7.14
CA CYS A 86 1.02 -1.13 -8.43
C CYS A 86 -0.42 -0.82 -8.83
N VAL A 87 -0.58 0.19 -9.70
CA VAL A 87 -1.89 0.70 -10.12
C VAL A 87 -2.81 -0.40 -10.64
N LYS A 88 -2.28 -1.38 -11.39
CA LYS A 88 -3.09 -2.48 -11.93
C LYS A 88 -3.69 -3.34 -10.82
N LYS A 89 -2.88 -3.81 -9.87
CA LYS A 89 -3.36 -4.63 -8.75
C LYS A 89 -4.35 -3.86 -7.86
N LEU A 90 -4.04 -2.60 -7.56
CA LEU A 90 -4.94 -1.76 -6.77
C LEU A 90 -6.27 -1.52 -7.51
N SER A 91 -6.24 -1.27 -8.82
CA SER A 91 -7.46 -1.09 -9.63
C SER A 91 -8.36 -2.33 -9.66
N THR A 92 -7.78 -3.54 -9.55
CA THR A 92 -8.53 -4.79 -9.45
C THR A 92 -9.26 -4.90 -8.11
N LEU A 93 -8.67 -4.42 -7.01
CA LEU A 93 -9.36 -4.37 -5.72
C LEU A 93 -10.46 -3.31 -5.70
N MET A 94 -10.26 -2.20 -6.41
CA MET A 94 -11.20 -1.08 -6.50
C MET A 94 -12.28 -1.29 -7.59
N SER A 95 -12.30 -2.42 -8.30
CA SER A 95 -13.19 -2.61 -9.46
C SER A 95 -14.69 -2.56 -9.12
N ASN A 96 -15.05 -2.69 -7.85
CA ASN A 96 -16.42 -2.57 -7.35
C ASN A 96 -16.77 -1.15 -6.86
N SER A 97 -15.84 -0.20 -6.97
CA SER A 97 -16.07 1.16 -6.52
C SER A 97 -16.98 1.93 -7.48
N GLU A 98 -17.98 2.59 -6.91
CA GLU A 98 -18.93 3.43 -7.64
C GLU A 98 -18.39 4.87 -7.83
N GLU A 99 -17.23 5.18 -7.25
CA GLU A 99 -16.64 6.52 -7.33
C GLU A 99 -16.04 6.80 -8.70
N ALA A 100 -16.70 7.70 -9.45
CA ALA A 100 -16.12 8.30 -10.63
C ALA A 100 -14.79 8.99 -10.25
N ASN A 101 -13.71 8.67 -10.98
CA ASN A 101 -12.35 9.21 -10.87
C ASN A 101 -11.40 8.48 -9.90
N GLU A 102 -11.79 7.36 -9.29
CA GLU A 102 -10.92 6.68 -8.33
C GLU A 102 -9.56 6.25 -8.91
N LEU A 103 -9.56 5.70 -10.13
CA LEU A 103 -8.33 5.35 -10.82
C LEU A 103 -7.45 6.58 -11.13
N GLN A 104 -8.08 7.72 -11.43
CA GLN A 104 -7.35 8.98 -11.63
C GLN A 104 -6.68 9.43 -10.33
N PHE A 105 -7.37 9.35 -9.20
CA PHE A 105 -6.79 9.69 -7.89
C PHE A 105 -5.59 8.80 -7.56
N VAL A 106 -5.68 7.49 -7.83
CA VAL A 106 -4.55 6.56 -7.67
C VAL A 106 -3.34 7.02 -8.48
N HIS A 107 -3.53 7.41 -9.74
CA HIS A 107 -2.44 7.90 -10.58
C HIS A 107 -1.82 9.20 -10.05
N GLU A 108 -2.64 10.17 -9.66
CA GLU A 108 -2.19 11.47 -9.15
C GLU A 108 -1.44 11.32 -7.82
N CYS A 109 -2.02 10.58 -6.86
CA CYS A 109 -1.42 10.35 -5.55
C CYS A 109 -0.13 9.53 -5.64
N LYS A 110 -0.06 8.56 -6.54
CA LYS A 110 1.18 7.84 -6.82
C LYS A 110 2.25 8.79 -7.36
N ALA A 111 1.93 9.56 -8.41
CA ALA A 111 2.90 10.45 -9.06
C ALA A 111 3.43 11.53 -8.11
N MET A 112 2.59 12.04 -7.20
CA MET A 112 2.99 13.04 -6.20
C MET A 112 4.05 12.53 -5.21
N HIS A 113 4.09 11.23 -4.97
CA HIS A 113 4.92 10.62 -3.93
C HIS A 113 5.94 9.60 -4.45
N ASP A 114 6.05 9.39 -5.76
CA ASP A 114 6.89 8.32 -6.32
C ASP A 114 8.39 8.49 -6.03
N MET A 115 8.81 9.71 -5.70
CA MET A 115 10.19 10.04 -5.28
C MET A 115 10.45 9.86 -3.78
N GLU A 116 9.43 9.50 -2.98
CA GLU A 116 9.64 9.18 -1.57
C GLU A 116 10.45 7.89 -1.47
N GLU A 117 11.49 7.84 -0.65
CA GLU A 117 12.35 6.66 -0.52
C GLU A 117 11.92 5.77 0.63
N ASP A 118 11.40 6.36 1.72
CA ASP A 118 10.91 5.61 2.86
C ASP A 118 9.58 4.92 2.51
N ALA A 119 9.56 3.59 2.61
CA ALA A 119 8.43 2.80 2.18
C ALA A 119 7.17 3.04 3.05
N CYS A 120 7.36 3.27 4.36
CA CYS A 120 6.30 3.59 5.30
C CYS A 120 5.72 4.99 5.04
N GLU A 121 6.60 5.97 4.87
CA GLU A 121 6.22 7.35 4.54
C GLU A 121 5.50 7.41 3.20
N TYR A 122 5.98 6.66 2.20
CA TYR A 122 5.37 6.60 0.88
C TYR A 122 3.93 6.09 0.94
N THR A 123 3.69 4.92 1.55
CA THR A 123 2.33 4.34 1.61
C THR A 123 1.40 5.19 2.46
N ALA A 124 1.91 5.78 3.54
CA ALA A 124 1.12 6.71 4.36
C ALA A 124 0.74 7.98 3.59
N LYS A 125 1.68 8.63 2.91
CA LYS A 125 1.40 9.82 2.06
C LYS A 125 0.43 9.49 0.93
N PHE A 126 0.63 8.36 0.27
CA PHE A 126 -0.29 7.88 -0.76
C PHE A 126 -1.71 7.70 -0.21
N MET A 127 -1.86 7.00 0.93
CA MET A 127 -3.15 6.77 1.56
C MET A 127 -3.82 8.09 2.00
N MET A 128 -3.06 9.01 2.61
CA MET A 128 -3.56 10.33 2.99
C MET A 128 -4.03 11.15 1.78
N CYS A 129 -3.29 11.09 0.66
CA CYS A 129 -3.70 11.73 -0.59
C CYS A 129 -5.01 11.15 -1.13
N MET A 130 -5.17 9.82 -1.11
CA MET A 130 -6.41 9.17 -1.53
C MET A 130 -7.61 9.63 -0.69
N PHE A 131 -7.47 9.65 0.64
CA PHE A 131 -8.50 10.16 1.54
C PHE A 131 -8.86 11.63 1.27
N ALA A 132 -7.84 12.49 1.09
CA ALA A 132 -8.04 13.89 0.75
C ALA A 132 -8.79 14.08 -0.58
N LYS A 133 -8.52 13.24 -1.59
CA LYS A 133 -9.20 13.27 -2.90
C LYS A 133 -10.66 12.81 -2.83
N ARG A 134 -10.97 11.83 -1.98
CA ARG A 134 -12.35 11.39 -1.70
C ARG A 134 -13.14 12.34 -0.82
N GLY A 135 -12.51 13.39 -0.29
CA GLY A 135 -13.13 14.28 0.71
C GLY A 135 -13.36 13.59 2.06
N GLU A 136 -12.73 12.43 2.26
CA GLU A 136 -12.72 11.69 3.52
C GLU A 136 -11.65 12.31 4.41
N ASN A 137 -12.07 13.17 5.33
CA ASN A 137 -11.19 13.59 6.42
C ASN A 137 -11.21 12.48 7.48
N LEU A 138 -10.11 11.73 7.62
CA LEU A 138 -9.84 10.86 8.77
C LEU A 138 -9.89 11.62 10.13
N PHE A 139 -10.01 12.95 10.10
CA PHE A 139 -10.20 13.84 11.23
C PHE A 139 -11.53 14.62 11.13
N LYS A 140 -12.66 13.95 10.87
CA LYS A 140 -13.95 14.60 11.14
C LYS A 140 -14.02 14.87 12.64
N GLU A 141 -13.86 16.13 13.03
CA GLU A 141 -14.40 16.61 14.30
C GLU A 141 -15.92 16.37 14.22
N GLU A 142 -16.44 15.44 15.02
CA GLU A 142 -17.85 15.44 15.36
C GLU A 142 -18.17 16.81 15.97
N LYS A 143 -19.02 17.56 15.27
CA LYS A 143 -19.61 18.80 15.77
C LYS A 143 -20.90 18.49 16.52
#